data_AF-A0A252B5B6-F1
#
_entry.id   AF-A0A252B5B6-F1
#
_cell.length_a   1.000
_cell.length_b   1.000
_cell.length_c   1.000
_cell.angle_alpha   90.00
_cell.angle_beta   90.00
_cell.angle_gamma   90.00
#
_symmetry.space_group_name_H-M   'P 1'
#
loop_
_entity.id
_entity.type
_entity.pdbx_description
1 polymer ?
#
loop_
_entity_poly.entity_id
_entity_poly.type
_entity_poly.pdbx_seq_one_letter_code
_entity_poly.pdbx_strand_id
1 'polypeptide(L)'
;MTAQDRNSGEDTPQPQERAKATSLFQTEATLSTAMRAPPQMRGGRMPLFVLEDAPQGLAWRGKGGVVFAGIAPTPAQIQGWRCVLEWSGPEGGATHGGHCLCCVGRGGLDQFLLAQAQSRVRGVGELLEVMVVVCAPQLVAAYKTQLKTSVFLSAFYALQA
;
A
#
# COMPACT_ATOMS: atom_id res chain seq x y z
N MET A 1 52.37 -35.55 -71.74
CA MET A 1 51.80 -34.25 -71.31
C MET A 1 52.21 -34.05 -69.86
N THR A 2 53.35 -33.36 -69.65
CA THR A 2 53.46 -32.04 -68.98
C THR A 2 53.11 -32.13 -67.49
N ALA A 3 54.07 -32.33 -66.58
CA ALA A 3 55.10 -31.42 -66.05
C ALA A 3 54.64 -30.65 -64.79
N GLN A 4 55.42 -30.82 -63.71
CA GLN A 4 55.88 -29.80 -62.74
C GLN A 4 54.81 -29.14 -61.83
N ASP A 5 55.07 -28.61 -60.64
CA ASP A 5 56.25 -28.38 -59.79
C ASP A 5 55.65 -28.13 -58.37
N ARG A 6 56.19 -28.72 -57.30
CA ARG A 6 57.00 -28.08 -56.23
C ARG A 6 56.36 -27.00 -55.33
N ASN A 7 56.57 -27.27 -54.03
CA ASN A 7 57.12 -26.40 -52.97
C ASN A 7 56.23 -25.49 -52.09
N SER A 8 56.32 -25.81 -50.79
CA SER A 8 56.86 -24.98 -49.69
C SER A 8 56.09 -23.78 -49.14
N GLY A 9 56.08 -23.71 -47.81
CA GLY A 9 55.74 -22.52 -47.02
C GLY A 9 55.56 -22.86 -45.53
N GLU A 10 56.66 -22.87 -44.78
CA GLU A 10 56.69 -22.71 -43.31
C GLU A 10 56.05 -21.38 -42.89
N ASP A 11 55.39 -21.31 -41.73
CA ASP A 11 55.82 -20.53 -40.54
C ASP A 11 54.74 -20.45 -39.44
N THR A 12 55.18 -20.55 -38.19
CA THR A 12 54.44 -20.35 -36.91
C THR A 12 54.45 -18.83 -36.55
N PRO A 13 53.89 -18.22 -35.45
CA PRO A 13 53.11 -18.71 -34.29
C PRO A 13 51.96 -17.77 -33.74
N GLN A 14 51.25 -18.28 -32.70
CA GLN A 14 50.82 -17.56 -31.46
C GLN A 14 49.48 -16.73 -31.39
N PRO A 15 49.03 -16.27 -30.19
CA PRO A 15 47.74 -16.66 -29.57
C PRO A 15 46.80 -15.46 -29.29
N GLN A 16 45.47 -15.66 -29.26
CA GLN A 16 44.58 -14.64 -28.68
C GLN A 16 43.42 -15.24 -27.89
N GLU A 17 43.49 -14.96 -26.58
CA GLU A 17 42.38 -14.73 -25.66
C GLU A 17 41.02 -14.57 -26.34
N ARG A 18 40.05 -15.41 -25.96
CA ARG A 18 38.64 -14.98 -26.02
C ARG A 18 37.86 -15.48 -24.82
N ALA A 19 37.44 -14.46 -24.06
CA ALA A 19 36.30 -14.40 -23.17
C ALA A 19 36.38 -15.25 -21.90
N LYS A 20 36.88 -14.59 -20.83
CA LYS A 20 36.26 -14.67 -19.50
C LYS A 20 34.75 -14.77 -19.68
N ALA A 21 34.17 -15.88 -19.22
CA ALA A 21 32.74 -15.96 -18.97
C ALA A 21 32.39 -14.94 -17.88
N THR A 22 32.10 -13.71 -18.29
CA THR A 22 31.33 -12.77 -17.49
C THR A 22 29.98 -13.44 -17.27
N SER A 23 29.84 -14.03 -16.08
CA SER A 23 28.58 -14.58 -15.67
C SER A 23 27.52 -13.48 -15.72
N LEU A 24 26.57 -13.66 -16.63
CA LEU A 24 25.33 -12.89 -16.72
C LEU A 24 24.37 -13.36 -15.62
N PHE A 25 24.84 -13.45 -14.37
CA PHE A 25 23.93 -13.55 -13.24
C PHE A 25 23.19 -12.23 -13.18
N GLN A 26 22.06 -12.18 -13.88
CA GLN A 26 21.00 -11.22 -13.67
C GLN A 26 20.74 -11.22 -12.15
N THR A 27 21.17 -10.15 -11.49
CA THR A 27 20.73 -9.86 -10.14
C THR A 27 19.20 -9.86 -10.18
N GLU A 28 18.59 -10.70 -9.36
CA GLU A 28 17.15 -10.71 -9.14
C GLU A 28 16.71 -9.27 -8.85
N ALA A 29 16.12 -8.61 -9.84
CA ALA A 29 15.53 -7.31 -9.65
C ALA A 29 14.37 -7.55 -8.68
N THR A 30 14.51 -7.08 -7.44
CA THR A 30 13.43 -7.11 -6.46
C THR A 30 12.27 -6.33 -7.07
N LEU A 31 11.30 -7.05 -7.63
CA LEU A 31 10.12 -6.46 -8.24
C LEU A 31 9.44 -5.63 -7.16
N SER A 32 9.50 -4.31 -7.29
CA SER A 32 8.88 -3.38 -6.35
C SER A 32 7.36 -3.58 -6.45
N THR A 33 6.80 -4.34 -5.51
CA THR A 33 5.35 -4.57 -5.37
C THR A 33 4.64 -3.39 -4.71
N ALA A 34 5.36 -2.31 -4.39
CA ALA A 34 4.80 -1.12 -3.77
C ALA A 34 3.80 -0.45 -4.74
N MET A 35 2.53 -0.41 -4.35
CA MET A 35 1.48 0.26 -5.11
C MET A 35 1.80 1.76 -5.24
N ARG A 36 2.19 2.18 -6.45
CA ARG A 36 2.56 3.57 -6.74
C ARG A 36 1.38 4.54 -6.75
N ALA A 37 0.17 4.03 -6.94
CA ALA A 37 -1.07 4.80 -6.92
C ALA A 37 -2.23 3.96 -6.38
N PRO A 38 -3.23 4.58 -5.74
CA PRO A 38 -4.44 3.88 -5.31
C PRO A 38 -5.27 3.44 -6.53
N PRO A 39 -6.01 2.33 -6.44
CA PRO A 39 -7.00 1.97 -7.43
C PRO A 39 -8.09 3.05 -7.49
N GLN A 40 -8.71 3.21 -8.67
CA GLN A 40 -9.86 4.10 -8.81
C GLN A 40 -11.10 3.53 -8.10
N MET A 41 -12.02 4.42 -7.71
CA MET A 41 -13.34 4.03 -7.20
C MET A 41 -14.04 3.07 -8.17
N ARG A 42 -14.51 1.93 -7.63
CA ARG A 42 -15.28 0.93 -8.39
C ARG A 42 -16.65 0.74 -7.73
N GLY A 43 -17.71 0.92 -8.52
CA GLY A 43 -19.10 0.77 -8.04
C GLY A 43 -19.48 1.77 -6.95
N GLY A 44 -19.00 3.02 -7.04
CA GLY A 44 -19.33 4.09 -6.09
C GLY A 44 -18.68 3.99 -4.71
N ARG A 45 -17.89 2.94 -4.45
CA ARG A 45 -17.22 2.71 -3.17
C ARG A 45 -15.78 3.22 -3.19
N MET A 46 -15.40 3.94 -2.15
CA MET A 46 -14.04 4.41 -1.93
C MET A 46 -13.13 3.25 -1.52
N PRO A 47 -11.99 3.03 -2.20
CA PRO A 47 -10.98 2.09 -1.72
C PRO A 47 -10.53 2.45 -0.30
N LEU A 48 -10.50 1.44 0.57
CA LEU A 48 -10.06 1.56 1.96
C LEU A 48 -8.87 0.64 2.18
N PHE A 49 -7.74 1.20 2.61
CA PHE A 49 -6.54 0.47 2.97
C PHE A 49 -6.33 0.50 4.48
N VAL A 50 -5.76 -0.57 5.02
CA VAL A 50 -5.25 -0.62 6.40
C VAL A 50 -3.79 -1.01 6.31
N LEU A 51 -2.91 -0.12 6.73
CA LEU A 51 -1.47 -0.21 6.55
C LEU A 51 -0.75 0.11 7.86
N GLU A 52 0.49 -0.38 7.98
CA GLU A 52 1.41 0.02 9.05
C GLU A 52 1.99 1.42 8.83
N ASP A 53 2.22 1.77 7.57
CA ASP A 53 2.79 3.05 7.15
C ASP A 53 1.92 3.77 6.14
N ALA A 54 1.90 5.10 6.25
CA ALA A 54 1.22 5.95 5.27
C ALA A 54 1.93 5.86 3.91
N PRO A 55 1.20 5.56 2.81
CA PRO A 55 1.79 5.52 1.49
C PRO A 55 2.33 6.90 1.09
N GLN A 56 3.43 6.87 0.35
CA GLN A 56 4.11 8.07 -0.12
C GLN A 56 3.62 8.46 -1.52
N GLY A 57 3.79 9.74 -1.86
CA GLY A 57 3.54 10.25 -3.20
C GLY A 57 2.20 10.99 -3.38
N LEU A 58 2.18 11.91 -4.34
CA LEU A 58 1.07 12.82 -4.60
C LEU A 58 -0.21 12.09 -5.04
N ALA A 59 -0.08 10.94 -5.72
CA ALA A 59 -1.22 10.14 -6.18
C ALA A 59 -2.10 9.65 -5.02
N TRP A 60 -1.50 9.36 -3.87
CA TRP A 60 -2.21 9.00 -2.65
C TRP A 60 -2.66 10.24 -1.89
N ARG A 61 -1.71 11.14 -1.61
CA ARG A 61 -1.90 12.25 -0.67
C ARG A 61 -2.85 13.31 -1.21
N GLY A 62 -2.66 13.77 -2.45
CA GLY A 62 -3.39 14.91 -3.01
C GLY A 62 -4.91 14.70 -3.20
N LYS A 63 -5.37 13.46 -3.13
CA LYS A 63 -6.78 13.08 -3.28
C LYS A 63 -7.28 12.09 -2.22
N GLY A 64 -6.43 11.73 -1.27
CA GLY A 64 -6.73 10.73 -0.27
C GLY A 64 -7.02 11.33 1.09
N GLY A 65 -7.73 10.56 1.90
CA GLY A 65 -7.79 10.75 3.34
C GLY A 65 -6.90 9.75 4.05
N VAL A 66 -6.32 10.17 5.16
CA VAL A 66 -5.60 9.30 6.08
C VAL A 66 -6.20 9.38 7.48
N VAL A 67 -6.34 8.23 8.12
CA VAL A 67 -6.75 8.06 9.52
C VAL A 67 -5.60 7.43 10.28
N PHE A 68 -5.05 8.13 11.27
CA PHE A 68 -4.07 7.58 12.20
C PHE A 68 -4.80 6.95 13.38
N ALA A 69 -4.83 5.62 13.44
CA ALA A 69 -5.60 4.84 14.39
C ALA A 69 -4.72 4.36 15.55
N GLY A 70 -4.85 5.02 16.71
CA GLY A 70 -4.12 4.70 17.94
C GLY A 70 -2.64 5.05 17.89
N ILE A 71 -2.21 5.87 16.92
CA ILE A 71 -0.83 6.34 16.77
C ILE A 71 -0.82 7.86 16.57
N ALA A 72 0.15 8.54 17.18
CA ALA A 72 0.36 9.97 16.94
C ALA A 72 1.11 10.16 15.61
N PRO A 73 0.57 10.89 14.64
CA PRO A 73 1.24 11.08 13.36
C PRO A 73 2.42 12.04 13.48
N THR A 74 3.44 11.80 12.65
CA THR A 74 4.54 12.75 12.45
C THR A 74 4.16 13.83 11.43
N PRO A 75 4.77 15.03 11.48
CA PRO A 75 4.52 16.09 10.48
C PRO A 75 4.75 15.65 9.03
N ALA A 76 5.73 14.77 8.79
CA ALA A 76 6.04 14.25 7.45
C ALA A 76 4.94 13.29 6.92
N GLN A 77 4.26 12.58 7.82
CA GLN A 77 3.20 11.64 7.47
C GLN A 77 1.89 12.35 7.13
N ILE A 78 1.58 13.50 7.76
CA ILE A 78 0.35 14.27 7.49
C ILE A 78 0.46 15.17 6.25
N GLN A 79 1.68 15.50 5.82
CA GLN A 79 1.90 16.50 4.77
C GLN A 79 1.27 16.11 3.43
N GLY A 80 0.51 17.03 2.83
CA GLY A 80 -0.02 16.90 1.47
C GLY A 80 -1.25 15.98 1.34
N TRP A 81 -1.71 15.37 2.43
CA TRP A 81 -2.98 14.66 2.45
C TRP A 81 -4.13 15.65 2.34
N ARG A 82 -5.14 15.28 1.54
CA ARG A 82 -6.34 16.10 1.40
C ARG A 82 -7.18 16.12 2.68
N CYS A 83 -7.16 15.03 3.43
CA CYS A 83 -7.82 14.95 4.72
C CYS A 83 -6.96 14.12 5.67
N VAL A 84 -6.76 14.64 6.89
CA VAL A 84 -6.03 13.97 7.96
C VAL A 84 -6.97 13.86 9.15
N LEU A 85 -7.09 12.65 9.67
CA LEU A 85 -7.96 12.31 10.79
C LEU A 85 -7.16 11.50 11.80
N GLU A 86 -7.52 11.64 13.05
CA GLU A 86 -6.94 10.87 14.15
C GLU A 86 -8.06 10.15 14.88
N TRP A 87 -7.83 8.89 15.22
CA TRP A 87 -8.75 8.09 16.01
C TRP A 87 -7.96 7.42 17.14
N SER A 88 -8.11 7.94 18.34
CA SER A 88 -7.74 7.27 19.58
C SER A 88 -8.93 6.40 19.97
N GLY A 89 -8.76 5.08 20.05
CA GLY A 89 -9.83 4.16 20.45
C GLY A 89 -10.46 4.53 21.81
N PRO A 90 -11.44 3.75 22.30
CA PRO A 90 -12.16 4.12 23.53
C PRO A 90 -11.20 4.28 24.71
N GLU A 91 -10.98 5.52 25.14
CA GLU A 91 -10.19 5.83 26.32
C GLU A 91 -10.90 5.35 27.58
N GLY A 92 -10.24 4.51 28.38
CA GLY A 92 -10.66 4.18 29.75
C GLY A 92 -11.33 2.83 29.95
N GLY A 93 -10.53 1.80 30.26
CA GLY A 93 -10.60 1.08 31.54
C GLY A 93 -11.94 0.59 32.09
N ALA A 94 -12.81 -0.06 31.30
CA ALA A 94 -13.81 -0.97 31.84
C ALA A 94 -14.06 -2.15 30.88
N THR A 95 -13.51 -3.31 31.24
CA THR A 95 -13.75 -4.61 30.60
C THR A 95 -15.21 -5.02 30.83
N HIS A 96 -16.11 -4.58 29.95
CA HIS A 96 -17.44 -5.15 29.86
C HIS A 96 -17.47 -6.22 28.76
N GLY A 97 -18.14 -7.34 29.04
CA GLY A 97 -18.39 -8.39 28.03
C GLY A 97 -19.11 -7.80 26.82
N GLY A 98 -18.79 -8.30 25.62
CA GLY A 98 -19.08 -7.70 24.32
C GLY A 98 -20.55 -7.49 23.90
N HIS A 99 -21.48 -7.34 24.84
CA HIS A 99 -22.93 -7.23 24.61
C HIS A 99 -23.59 -6.04 25.33
N CYS A 100 -22.83 -5.06 25.87
CA CYS A 100 -23.46 -3.89 26.47
C CYS A 100 -23.81 -2.82 25.42
N LEU A 101 -25.04 -2.29 25.47
CA LEU A 101 -25.55 -1.25 24.55
C LEU A 101 -24.71 0.04 24.54
N CYS A 102 -23.95 0.32 25.60
CA CYS A 102 -22.98 1.42 25.61
C CYS A 102 -21.73 1.16 24.76
N CYS A 103 -21.37 -0.10 24.48
CA CYS A 103 -20.26 -0.50 23.61
C CYS A 103 -20.69 -0.59 22.13
N VAL A 104 -21.96 -0.88 21.88
CA VAL A 104 -22.56 -0.76 20.53
C VAL A 104 -22.64 0.71 20.09
N GLY A 105 -22.62 1.66 21.03
CA GLY A 105 -22.66 3.11 20.80
C GLY A 105 -21.38 3.89 21.11
N ARG A 106 -20.25 3.24 21.44
CA ARG A 106 -18.94 3.89 21.65
C ARG A 106 -17.89 3.41 20.64
N GLY A 107 -18.14 3.74 19.37
CA GLY A 107 -17.12 4.37 18.51
C GLY A 107 -15.95 3.51 18.05
N GLY A 108 -16.21 2.28 17.60
CA GLY A 108 -15.21 1.50 16.86
C GLY A 108 -14.70 2.23 15.62
N LEU A 109 -13.52 1.85 15.13
CA LEU A 109 -12.94 2.40 13.91
C LEU A 109 -13.91 2.37 12.72
N ASP A 110 -14.74 1.34 12.63
CA ASP A 110 -15.79 1.21 11.62
C ASP A 110 -16.88 2.29 11.76
N GLN A 111 -17.35 2.56 12.97
CA GLN A 111 -18.31 3.64 13.24
C GLN A 111 -17.72 5.02 12.99
N PHE A 112 -16.46 5.21 13.35
CA PHE A 112 -15.72 6.42 13.05
C PHE A 112 -15.66 6.66 11.53
N LEU A 113 -15.20 5.66 10.77
CA LEU A 113 -15.14 5.75 9.30
C LEU A 113 -16.53 5.94 8.68
N LEU A 114 -17.56 5.29 9.22
CA LEU A 114 -18.94 5.44 8.77
C LEU A 114 -19.44 6.88 8.97
N ALA A 115 -19.22 7.48 10.13
CA ALA A 115 -19.60 8.87 10.41
C ALA A 115 -18.90 9.82 9.43
N GLN A 116 -17.62 9.57 9.15
CA GLN A 116 -16.82 10.34 8.20
C GLN A 116 -17.32 10.19 6.75
N ALA A 117 -17.75 9.00 6.33
CA ALA A 117 -18.36 8.80 5.02
C ALA A 117 -19.72 9.51 4.91
N GLN A 118 -20.57 9.38 5.93
CA GLN A 118 -21.88 10.01 5.95
C GLN A 118 -21.79 11.55 5.93
N SER A 119 -20.82 12.13 6.63
CA SER A 119 -20.58 13.58 6.57
C SER A 119 -20.22 14.03 5.16
N ARG A 120 -19.38 13.29 4.45
CA ARG A 120 -19.03 13.60 3.04
C ARG A 120 -20.22 13.50 2.11
N VAL A 121 -21.09 12.50 2.29
CA VAL A 121 -22.34 12.39 1.51
C VAL A 121 -23.27 13.57 1.75
N ARG A 122 -23.28 14.13 2.96
CA ARG A 122 -24.01 15.37 3.29
C ARG A 122 -23.32 16.64 2.78
N GLY A 123 -22.23 16.54 2.03
CA GLY A 123 -21.46 17.69 1.54
C GLY A 123 -20.56 18.34 2.61
N VAL A 124 -20.33 17.66 3.74
CA VAL A 124 -19.45 18.14 4.82
C VAL A 124 -18.10 17.43 4.73
N GLY A 125 -17.06 18.21 4.40
CA GLY A 125 -15.68 17.74 4.29
C GLY A 125 -15.20 17.57 2.84
N GLU A 126 -13.96 17.12 2.70
CA GLU A 126 -13.28 17.00 1.41
C GLU A 126 -13.76 15.80 0.58
N LEU A 127 -13.80 15.98 -0.75
CA LEU A 127 -13.99 14.90 -1.72
C LEU A 127 -12.71 14.07 -1.80
N LEU A 128 -12.83 12.77 -1.54
CA LEU A 128 -11.71 11.84 -1.49
C LEU A 128 -11.90 10.70 -2.50
N GLU A 129 -10.79 10.27 -3.10
CA GLU A 129 -10.75 9.11 -4.00
C GLU A 129 -10.27 7.83 -3.29
N VAL A 130 -9.61 7.96 -2.14
CA VAL A 130 -9.08 6.84 -1.33
C VAL A 130 -9.09 7.19 0.16
N MET A 131 -9.24 6.18 1.01
CA MET A 131 -9.04 6.28 2.45
C MET A 131 -7.98 5.28 2.91
N VAL A 132 -7.06 5.74 3.77
CA VAL A 132 -6.00 4.91 4.35
C VAL A 132 -6.07 4.99 5.87
N VAL A 133 -6.18 3.84 6.52
CA VAL A 133 -5.98 3.70 7.96
C VAL A 133 -4.52 3.31 8.20
N VAL A 134 -3.82 4.11 8.98
CA VAL A 134 -2.45 3.84 9.44
C VAL A 134 -2.51 3.48 10.92
N CYS A 135 -1.95 2.33 11.27
CA CYS A 135 -1.99 1.81 12.64
C CYS A 135 -0.72 1.02 12.96
N ALA A 136 -0.53 0.65 14.23
CA ALA A 136 0.61 -0.20 14.59
C ALA A 136 0.55 -1.56 13.84
N PRO A 137 1.70 -2.14 13.42
CA PRO A 137 1.75 -3.35 12.58
C PRO A 137 0.90 -4.51 13.12
N GLN A 138 0.91 -4.70 14.44
CA GLN A 138 0.16 -5.76 15.13
C GLN A 138 -1.37 -5.60 15.04
N LEU A 139 -1.87 -4.40 14.71
CA LEU A 139 -3.29 -4.09 14.61
C LEU A 139 -3.81 -4.18 13.18
N VAL A 140 -2.95 -4.23 12.16
CA VAL A 140 -3.35 -4.22 10.74
C VAL A 140 -4.32 -5.37 10.44
N ALA A 141 -3.97 -6.60 10.84
CA ALA A 141 -4.83 -7.77 10.62
C ALA A 141 -6.14 -7.70 11.42
N ALA A 142 -6.09 -7.20 12.66
CA ALA A 142 -7.25 -7.04 13.52
C ALA A 142 -8.25 -6.03 12.93
N TYR A 143 -7.77 -4.86 12.52
CA TYR A 143 -8.62 -3.83 11.89
C TYR A 143 -9.12 -4.25 10.52
N LYS A 144 -8.30 -4.92 9.67
CA LYS A 144 -8.82 -5.50 8.41
C LYS A 144 -9.97 -6.46 8.68
N THR A 145 -9.84 -7.33 9.68
CA THR A 145 -10.89 -8.29 10.06
C THR A 145 -12.13 -7.58 10.55
N GLN A 146 -11.99 -6.65 11.50
CA GLN A 146 -13.10 -5.86 12.03
C GLN A 146 -13.85 -5.12 10.91
N LEU A 147 -13.13 -4.38 10.06
CA LEU A 147 -13.72 -3.56 9.01
C LEU A 147 -14.40 -4.42 7.94
N LYS A 148 -13.86 -5.61 7.64
CA LYS A 148 -14.46 -6.56 6.69
C LYS A 148 -15.82 -7.07 7.17
N THR A 149 -16.04 -7.17 8.48
CA THR A 149 -17.32 -7.60 9.05
C THR A 149 -18.37 -6.49 9.14
N SER A 150 -17.99 -5.23 8.90
CA SER A 150 -18.90 -4.10 9.01
C SER A 150 -19.77 -3.94 7.76
N VAL A 151 -21.01 -4.40 7.84
CA VAL A 151 -21.99 -4.36 6.74
C VAL A 151 -22.25 -2.92 6.26
N PHE A 152 -22.49 -1.99 7.18
CA PHE A 152 -22.77 -0.59 6.80
C PHE A 152 -21.57 0.10 6.17
N LEU A 153 -20.37 -0.19 6.64
CA LEU A 153 -19.15 0.39 6.08
C LEU A 153 -18.91 -0.08 4.64
N SER A 154 -19.28 -1.31 4.32
CA SER A 154 -19.13 -1.91 2.98
C SER A 154 -19.94 -1.21 1.88
N ALA A 155 -20.95 -0.40 2.25
CA ALA A 155 -21.72 0.43 1.33
C ALA A 155 -20.93 1.65 0.84
N PHE A 156 -20.00 2.16 1.64
CA PHE A 156 -19.19 3.34 1.33
C PHE A 156 -17.77 3.00 0.90
N TYR A 157 -17.23 1.91 1.45
CA TYR A 157 -15.84 1.53 1.29
C TYR A 157 -15.67 0.15 0.67
N ALA A 158 -14.67 0.03 -0.20
CA ALA A 158 -14.16 -1.24 -0.70
C ALA A 158 -12.84 -1.53 0.01
N LEU A 159 -12.88 -2.36 1.06
CA LEU A 159 -11.67 -2.78 1.77
C LEU A 159 -10.73 -3.53 0.81
N GLN A 160 -9.50 -3.06 0.71
CA GLN A 160 -8.46 -3.63 -0.13
C GLN A 160 -7.65 -4.67 0.65
N ALA A 161 -7.18 -5.70 -0.07
CA ALA A 161 -6.45 -6.83 0.49
C ALA A 161 -5.11 -6.42 1.09
#